data_AF-A0A176RXF4-F1
#
_entry.id   AF-A0A176RXF4-F1
#
_cell.length_a   1.000
_cell.length_b   1.000
_cell.length_c   1.000
_cell.angle_alpha   90.00
_cell.angle_beta   90.00
_cell.angle_gamma   90.00
#
_symmetry.space_group_name_H-M   'P 1'
#
loop_
_entity.id
_entity.type
_entity.pdbx_description
1 polymer ?
#
loop_
_entity_poly.entity_id
_entity_poly.type
_entity_poly.pdbx_seq_one_letter_code
_entity_poly.pdbx_strand_id
1 'polypeptide(L)'
;GLIGLSKPACIIASRSFVQTLPKVDKAYELVIPLVVGPRFQPPQADDKPTTQFGKWELEALPSYPPVKGIPKSIEAERVAIQIRLNGGMPIQQVSSQTHQIDAQISGDNQRIIRLAKNRVIDNRDFVLRYTLNGESHQAGLLAYYQSEQQGFFSLLIEPPAIPQPDQITPREMVFV
;
A
#
# COMPACT_ATOMS: atom_id res chain seq x y z
N GLY A 1 3.21 7.38 51.21
CA GLY A 1 3.48 8.41 50.19
C GLY A 1 3.52 7.74 48.84
N LEU A 2 2.64 8.15 47.93
CA LEU A 2 2.46 7.60 46.59
C LEU A 2 3.70 7.84 45.72
N ILE A 3 4.31 6.77 45.20
CA ILE A 3 5.24 6.82 44.07
C ILE A 3 4.45 6.32 42.86
N GLY A 4 4.30 7.16 41.84
CA GLY A 4 3.52 6.79 40.67
C GLY A 4 3.58 7.81 39.54
N LEU A 5 4.79 8.18 39.10
CA LEU A 5 4.96 8.75 37.77
C LEU A 5 5.42 7.62 36.83
N SER A 6 4.44 6.84 36.36
CA SER A 6 4.62 5.98 35.20
C SER A 6 4.88 6.90 34.00
N LYS A 7 6.12 6.88 33.49
CA LYS A 7 6.44 7.52 32.19
C LYS A 7 5.53 6.92 31.12
N PRO A 8 5.04 7.72 30.15
CA PRO A 8 4.30 7.17 29.01
C PRO A 8 5.20 6.19 28.26
N ALA A 9 4.79 4.93 28.19
CA ALA A 9 5.47 3.92 27.40
C ALA A 9 5.15 4.15 25.91
N CYS A 10 6.18 4.38 25.10
CA CYS A 10 6.07 4.41 23.65
C CYS A 10 6.34 3.01 23.10
N ILE A 11 5.41 2.47 22.32
CA ILE A 11 5.58 1.19 21.62
C ILE A 11 5.84 1.48 20.15
N ILE A 12 6.95 0.97 19.61
CA ILE A 12 7.31 1.08 18.21
C ILE A 12 7.10 -0.28 17.56
N ALA A 13 6.30 -0.32 16.50
CA ALA A 13 6.08 -1.50 15.67
C ALA A 13 6.61 -1.26 14.26
N SER A 14 7.23 -2.28 13.67
CA SER A 14 7.74 -2.26 12.29
C SER A 14 7.23 -3.47 11.51
N ARG A 15 6.99 -3.30 10.21
CA ARG A 15 6.56 -4.37 9.31
C ARG A 15 7.24 -4.24 7.96
N SER A 16 7.61 -5.39 7.39
CA SER A 16 8.17 -5.52 6.05
C SER A 16 7.36 -6.57 5.28
N PHE A 17 7.15 -6.33 3.99
CA PHE A 17 6.48 -7.28 3.09
C PHE A 17 6.97 -7.09 1.66
N VAL A 18 6.69 -8.08 0.81
CA VAL A 18 7.01 -8.09 -0.62
C VAL A 18 5.72 -8.40 -1.39
N GLN A 19 5.49 -7.71 -2.50
CA GLN A 19 4.36 -7.96 -3.38
C GLN A 19 4.74 -7.66 -4.84
N THR A 20 4.09 -8.35 -5.76
CA THR A 20 4.16 -8.05 -7.20
C THR A 20 3.19 -6.94 -7.56
N LEU A 21 3.63 -5.96 -8.35
CA LEU A 21 2.75 -4.90 -8.86
C LEU A 21 2.20 -5.30 -10.24
N PRO A 22 0.88 -5.40 -10.42
CA PRO A 22 0.31 -5.68 -11.73
C PRO A 22 0.48 -4.47 -12.65
N LYS A 23 0.59 -4.75 -13.96
CA LYS A 23 0.55 -3.73 -15.01
C LYS A 23 -0.83 -3.73 -15.65
N VAL A 24 -1.56 -2.63 -15.51
CA VAL A 24 -2.90 -2.43 -16.09
C VAL A 24 -2.88 -1.14 -16.90
N ASP A 25 -3.41 -1.18 -18.12
CA ASP A 25 -3.42 -0.03 -19.04
C ASP A 25 -2.06 0.65 -19.19
N LYS A 26 -1.02 -0.18 -19.37
CA LYS A 26 0.39 0.25 -19.52
C LYS A 26 1.03 0.89 -18.27
N ALA A 27 0.31 0.98 -17.16
CA ALA A 27 0.82 1.53 -15.90
C ALA A 27 0.93 0.46 -14.81
N TYR A 28 1.94 0.61 -13.96
CA TYR A 28 2.04 -0.12 -12.70
C TYR A 28 1.38 0.69 -11.59
N GLU A 29 0.66 0.02 -10.71
CA GLU A 29 -0.02 0.66 -9.58
C GLU A 29 0.42 0.06 -8.24
N LEU A 30 0.82 0.94 -7.33
CA LEU A 30 1.08 0.61 -5.93
C LEU A 30 0.02 1.28 -5.06
N VAL A 31 -0.78 0.47 -4.37
CA VAL A 31 -1.75 0.93 -3.38
C VAL A 31 -1.22 0.65 -1.98
N ILE A 32 -1.14 1.69 -1.15
CA ILE A 32 -0.80 1.60 0.27
C ILE A 32 -2.04 2.02 1.07
N PRO A 33 -2.70 1.08 1.76
CA PRO A 33 -3.85 1.40 2.58
C PRO A 33 -3.41 2.23 3.79
N LEU A 34 -4.04 3.40 3.98
CA LEU A 34 -3.77 4.26 5.13
C LEU A 34 -4.98 4.35 6.07
N VAL A 35 -6.18 4.07 5.56
CA VAL A 35 -7.40 4.16 6.36
C VAL A 35 -7.41 3.02 7.38
N VAL A 36 -7.46 3.40 8.66
CA VAL A 36 -7.70 2.45 9.74
C VAL A 36 -9.19 2.37 10.05
N GLY A 37 -9.73 1.16 9.99
CA GLY A 37 -11.08 0.88 10.51
C GLY A 37 -11.15 0.99 12.04
N PRO A 38 -12.34 0.79 12.64
CA PRO A 38 -12.51 0.79 14.09
C PRO A 38 -11.53 -0.16 14.77
N ARG A 39 -10.88 0.31 15.84
CA ARG A 39 -9.94 -0.52 16.60
C ARG A 39 -10.72 -1.56 17.39
N PHE A 40 -10.35 -2.83 17.27
CA PHE A 40 -10.89 -3.91 18.09
C PHE A 40 -10.66 -3.58 19.57
N GLN A 41 -11.74 -3.61 20.33
CA GLN A 41 -11.71 -3.57 21.79
C GLN A 41 -12.21 -4.93 22.28
N PRO A 42 -11.37 -5.73 22.96
CA PRO A 42 -11.86 -6.96 23.56
C PRO A 42 -12.94 -6.61 24.60
N PRO A 43 -14.04 -7.39 24.70
CA PRO A 43 -15.01 -7.22 25.76
C PRO A 43 -14.33 -7.30 27.13
N GLN A 44 -14.78 -6.50 28.09
CA GLN A 44 -14.33 -6.65 29.47
C GLN A 44 -14.87 -7.97 30.03
N ALA A 45 -14.06 -8.66 30.85
CA ALA A 45 -14.33 -10.01 31.34
C ALA A 45 -15.57 -10.15 32.25
N ASP A 46 -16.35 -9.09 32.47
CA ASP A 46 -17.48 -9.05 33.41
C ASP A 46 -18.87 -9.10 32.75
N ASP A 47 -18.95 -9.19 31.42
CA ASP A 47 -20.24 -9.37 30.72
C ASP A 47 -20.71 -10.83 30.81
N LYS A 48 -21.36 -11.17 31.93
CA LYS A 48 -22.02 -12.48 32.12
C LYS A 48 -23.34 -12.53 31.32
N PRO A 49 -23.52 -13.45 30.36
CA PRO A 49 -24.81 -13.62 29.71
C PRO A 49 -25.84 -14.11 30.74
N THR A 50 -26.95 -13.39 30.84
CA THR A 50 -28.05 -13.66 31.80
C THR A 50 -29.21 -14.39 31.11
N THR A 51 -28.93 -15.36 30.24
CA THR A 51 -30.00 -16.11 29.55
C THR A 51 -30.42 -17.33 30.37
N GLN A 52 -31.69 -17.35 30.79
CA GLN A 52 -32.32 -18.57 31.35
C GLN A 52 -32.57 -19.56 30.21
N PHE A 53 -32.17 -20.82 30.42
CA PHE A 53 -32.40 -21.90 29.46
C PHE A 53 -33.89 -22.08 29.12
N GLY A 54 -34.23 -22.10 27.84
CA GLY A 54 -35.55 -22.54 27.34
C GLY A 54 -36.44 -21.49 26.67
N LYS A 55 -36.00 -20.23 26.54
CA LYS A 55 -36.68 -19.21 25.72
C LYS A 55 -35.75 -18.73 24.60
N TRP A 56 -36.18 -18.88 23.35
CA TRP A 56 -35.54 -18.22 22.21
C TRP A 56 -36.01 -16.78 22.16
N GLU A 57 -35.31 -15.89 22.85
CA GLU A 57 -35.45 -14.45 22.64
C GLU A 57 -34.37 -14.02 21.64
N LEU A 58 -34.79 -13.33 20.58
CA LEU A 58 -33.85 -12.72 19.65
C LEU A 58 -33.19 -11.56 20.39
N GLU A 59 -32.02 -11.80 20.98
CA GLU A 59 -31.25 -10.73 21.62
C GLU A 59 -31.03 -9.61 20.60
N ALA A 60 -31.29 -8.37 21.01
CA ALA A 60 -30.96 -7.21 20.21
C ALA A 60 -29.47 -7.31 19.83
N LEU A 61 -29.15 -6.95 18.58
CA LEU A 61 -27.75 -6.88 18.15
C LEU A 61 -26.96 -6.13 19.23
N PRO A 62 -25.86 -6.70 19.75
CA PRO A 62 -25.10 -6.07 20.81
C PRO A 62 -24.74 -4.66 20.36
N SER A 63 -24.96 -3.68 21.23
CA SER A 63 -24.57 -2.29 20.97
C SER A 63 -23.13 -2.28 20.47
N TYR A 64 -22.88 -1.65 19.32
CA TYR A 64 -21.52 -1.46 18.83
C TYR A 64 -20.68 -0.90 19.98
N PRO A 65 -19.51 -1.52 20.28
CA PRO A 65 -18.73 -1.11 21.43
C PRO A 65 -18.43 0.39 21.33
N PRO A 66 -18.72 1.18 22.38
CA PRO A 66 -18.47 2.60 22.35
C PRO A 66 -16.98 2.85 22.14
N VAL A 67 -16.63 3.46 21.01
CA VAL A 67 -15.23 3.78 20.67
C VAL A 67 -14.74 4.90 21.58
N LYS A 68 -14.20 4.53 22.75
CA LYS A 68 -13.57 5.48 23.66
C LYS A 68 -12.28 6.01 23.04
N GLY A 69 -12.19 7.33 22.87
CA GLY A 69 -10.97 7.99 22.39
C GLY A 69 -10.95 8.32 20.89
N ILE A 70 -12.12 8.53 20.27
CA ILE A 70 -12.15 9.36 19.05
C ILE A 70 -11.62 10.74 19.48
N PRO A 71 -10.42 11.14 19.02
CA PRO A 71 -9.86 12.42 19.43
C PRO A 71 -10.78 13.53 18.93
N LYS A 72 -10.98 14.58 19.73
CA LYS A 72 -11.83 15.73 19.36
C LYS A 72 -11.39 16.38 18.04
N SER A 73 -10.11 16.20 17.68
CA SER A 73 -9.51 16.60 16.41
C SER A 73 -8.52 15.53 15.96
N ILE A 74 -8.47 15.26 14.66
CA ILE A 74 -7.46 14.37 14.08
C ILE A 74 -6.25 15.23 13.69
N GLU A 75 -5.05 14.81 14.09
CA GLU A 75 -3.81 15.47 13.63
C GLU A 75 -3.69 15.39 12.11
N ALA A 76 -3.35 16.50 11.46
CA ALA A 76 -3.25 16.56 10.00
C ALA A 76 -1.96 15.92 9.46
N GLU A 77 -0.96 15.67 10.30
CA GLU A 77 0.40 15.25 9.90
C GLU A 77 0.80 13.87 10.46
N ARG A 78 -0.04 12.87 10.20
CA ARG A 78 0.10 11.54 10.82
C ARG A 78 1.03 10.59 10.08
N VAL A 79 1.04 10.66 8.76
CA VAL A 79 1.75 9.70 7.92
C VAL A 79 2.74 10.40 7.01
N ALA A 80 3.96 9.89 6.97
CA ALA A 80 4.97 10.22 5.97
C ALA A 80 5.20 9.00 5.06
N ILE A 81 5.35 9.24 3.77
CA ILE A 81 5.64 8.20 2.77
C ILE A 81 6.89 8.62 1.99
N GLN A 82 7.83 7.69 1.87
CA GLN A 82 8.98 7.82 0.98
C GLN A 82 9.12 6.52 0.17
N ILE A 83 9.16 6.66 -1.15
CA ILE A 83 9.29 5.53 -2.08
C ILE A 83 10.56 5.72 -2.88
N ARG A 84 11.39 4.68 -2.92
CA ARG A 84 12.52 4.57 -3.84
C ARG A 84 12.09 3.66 -4.97
N LEU A 85 11.81 4.24 -6.13
CA LEU A 85 11.36 3.51 -7.31
C LEU A 85 12.57 3.22 -8.20
N ASN A 86 12.77 1.95 -8.53
CA ASN A 86 13.66 1.53 -9.61
C ASN A 86 12.80 0.78 -10.64
N GLY A 87 12.63 1.38 -11.81
CA GLY A 87 11.79 0.82 -12.87
C GLY A 87 12.45 -0.31 -13.67
N GLY A 88 13.76 -0.56 -13.47
CA GLY A 88 14.56 -1.44 -14.34
C GLY A 88 14.80 -0.87 -15.76
N MET A 89 13.99 0.11 -16.16
CA MET A 89 13.96 0.83 -17.43
C MET A 89 13.62 2.31 -17.19
N PRO A 90 13.80 3.21 -18.18
CA PRO A 90 13.51 4.62 -18.02
C PRO A 90 12.05 4.85 -17.63
N ILE A 91 11.84 5.61 -16.56
CA ILE A 91 10.51 5.92 -16.05
C ILE A 91 9.98 7.14 -16.81
N GLN A 92 8.88 6.94 -17.55
CA GLN A 92 8.26 7.96 -18.39
C GLN A 92 7.38 8.91 -17.57
N GLN A 93 6.47 8.35 -16.75
CA GLN A 93 5.57 9.14 -15.92
C GLN A 93 5.46 8.55 -14.51
N VAL A 94 5.31 9.42 -13.52
CA VAL A 94 4.96 9.08 -12.14
C VAL A 94 3.86 10.03 -11.69
N SER A 95 2.79 9.51 -11.10
CA SER A 95 1.68 10.32 -10.62
C SER A 95 0.96 9.65 -9.45
N SER A 96 0.18 10.44 -8.71
CA SER A 96 -0.78 9.94 -7.72
C SER A 96 -2.08 10.71 -7.88
N GLN A 97 -3.20 9.99 -7.93
CA GLN A 97 -4.53 10.59 -7.98
C GLN A 97 -5.08 10.90 -6.58
N THR A 98 -4.56 10.24 -5.53
CA THR A 98 -5.08 10.41 -4.17
C THR A 98 -4.32 11.44 -3.35
N HIS A 99 -3.03 11.66 -3.64
CA HIS A 99 -2.15 12.55 -2.88
C HIS A 99 -1.25 13.39 -3.80
N GLN A 100 -0.92 14.61 -3.38
CA GLN A 100 0.12 15.39 -4.03
C GLN A 100 1.50 14.83 -3.69
N ILE A 101 2.33 14.65 -4.71
CA ILE A 101 3.66 14.04 -4.59
C ILE A 101 4.74 14.93 -5.19
N ASP A 102 5.93 14.83 -4.61
CA ASP A 102 7.17 15.33 -5.19
C ASP A 102 7.99 14.12 -5.65
N ALA A 103 8.26 14.04 -6.95
CA ALA A 103 9.03 12.96 -7.56
C ALA A 103 10.37 13.50 -8.08
N GLN A 104 11.45 13.21 -7.35
CA GLN A 104 12.81 13.62 -7.69
C GLN A 104 13.49 12.57 -8.57
N ILE A 105 14.17 13.02 -9.62
CA ILE A 105 15.02 12.16 -10.45
C ILE A 105 16.29 11.84 -9.65
N SER A 106 16.56 10.55 -9.46
CA SER A 106 17.76 10.07 -8.75
C SER A 106 18.70 9.27 -9.68
N GLY A 107 18.31 9.06 -10.93
CA GLY A 107 19.01 8.32 -11.98
C GLY A 107 18.02 8.03 -13.12
N ASP A 108 18.51 7.52 -14.25
CA ASP A 108 17.68 7.34 -15.47
C ASP A 108 16.42 6.51 -15.19
N ASN A 109 16.60 5.38 -14.49
CA ASN A 109 15.55 4.42 -14.15
C ASN A 109 15.07 4.56 -12.70
N GLN A 110 15.48 5.64 -12.01
CA GLN A 110 15.28 5.78 -10.57
C GLN A 110 14.58 7.08 -10.20
N ARG A 111 13.63 6.98 -9.26
CA ARG A 111 12.93 8.13 -8.68
C ARG A 111 12.86 8.01 -7.17
N ILE A 112 12.97 9.15 -6.48
CA ILE A 112 12.64 9.27 -5.06
C ILE A 112 11.35 10.06 -4.96
N ILE A 113 10.31 9.44 -4.40
CA ILE A 113 8.97 10.00 -4.35
C ILE A 113 8.59 10.24 -2.88
N ARG A 114 8.07 11.43 -2.59
CA ARG A 114 7.58 11.83 -1.26
C ARG A 114 6.22 12.51 -1.39
N LEU A 115 5.49 12.58 -0.28
CA LEU A 115 4.32 13.45 -0.18
C LEU A 115 4.79 14.92 -0.27
N ALA A 116 4.12 15.74 -1.07
CA ALA A 116 4.53 17.14 -1.27
C ALA A 116 4.53 17.97 0.03
N LYS A 117 3.62 17.61 0.96
CA LYS A 117 3.54 18.24 2.30
C LYS A 117 4.37 17.51 3.36
N ASN A 118 5.21 16.53 2.98
CA ASN A 118 5.91 15.56 3.84
C ASN A 118 5.01 14.63 4.67
N ARG A 119 3.98 15.18 5.29
CA ARG A 119 3.01 14.46 6.12
C ARG A 119 1.58 14.80 5.73
N VAL A 120 0.69 13.81 5.86
CA VAL A 120 -0.75 13.95 5.58
C VAL A 120 -1.57 13.16 6.61
N ILE A 121 -2.87 13.43 6.61
CA ILE A 121 -3.87 12.66 7.34
C ILE A 121 -4.11 11.31 6.64
N ASP A 122 -4.35 10.26 7.42
CA ASP A 122 -4.55 8.87 7.01
C ASP A 122 -6.01 8.55 6.66
N ASN A 123 -6.68 9.41 5.89
CA ASN A 123 -8.13 9.31 5.61
C ASN A 123 -8.50 8.70 4.25
N ARG A 124 -7.50 8.30 3.46
CA ARG A 124 -7.67 7.63 2.17
C ARG A 124 -6.41 6.86 1.82
N ASP A 125 -6.52 5.92 0.91
CA ASP A 125 -5.37 5.14 0.47
C ASP A 125 -4.42 5.97 -0.38
N PHE A 126 -3.12 5.70 -0.25
CA PHE A 126 -2.11 6.27 -1.12
C PHE A 126 -1.98 5.39 -2.37
N VAL A 127 -2.15 5.99 -3.55
CA VAL A 127 -2.11 5.29 -4.83
C VAL A 127 -1.04 5.93 -5.69
N LEU A 128 0.02 5.20 -5.99
CA LEU A 128 1.07 5.60 -6.91
C LEU A 128 0.91 4.87 -8.23
N ARG A 129 0.91 5.61 -9.35
CA ARG A 129 0.90 5.06 -10.70
C ARG A 129 2.15 5.51 -11.45
N TYR A 130 2.84 4.59 -12.11
CA TYR A 130 3.98 4.92 -12.97
C TYR A 130 3.98 4.12 -14.27
N THR A 131 4.58 4.70 -15.30
CA THR A 131 4.77 4.07 -16.61
C THR A 131 6.27 4.02 -16.94
N LEU A 132 6.66 2.97 -17.65
CA LEU A 132 8.00 2.82 -18.20
C LEU A 132 7.97 3.22 -19.67
N ASN A 133 9.09 3.74 -20.18
CA ASN A 133 9.22 4.03 -21.61
C ASN A 133 9.26 2.69 -22.39
N GLY A 134 8.60 2.61 -23.54
CA GLY A 134 8.34 1.34 -24.24
C GLY A 134 8.30 1.47 -25.76
N GLU A 135 9.06 2.41 -26.33
CA GLU A 135 9.12 2.65 -27.77
C GLU A 135 9.78 1.49 -28.55
N SER A 136 10.52 0.61 -27.88
CA SER A 136 11.20 -0.55 -28.46
C SER A 136 11.06 -1.80 -27.57
N HIS A 137 11.51 -2.96 -28.05
CA HIS A 137 11.68 -4.14 -27.19
C HIS A 137 12.67 -3.80 -26.07
N GLN A 138 12.20 -3.79 -24.83
CA GLN A 138 13.03 -3.43 -23.69
C GLN A 138 13.03 -4.55 -22.66
N ALA A 139 14.18 -4.76 -22.04
CA ALA A 139 14.33 -5.70 -20.95
C ALA A 139 14.94 -4.97 -19.75
N GLY A 140 14.23 -5.00 -18.61
CA GLY A 140 14.73 -4.49 -17.34
C GLY A 140 15.30 -5.63 -16.51
N LEU A 141 16.54 -5.48 -16.04
CA LEU A 141 17.17 -6.41 -15.11
C LEU A 141 17.34 -5.75 -13.74
N LEU A 142 16.75 -6.36 -12.71
CA LEU A 142 16.97 -5.99 -11.32
C LEU A 142 17.74 -7.12 -10.65
N ALA A 143 19.00 -6.89 -10.32
CA ALA A 143 19.83 -7.85 -9.60
C ALA A 143 20.06 -7.37 -8.17
N TYR A 144 19.93 -8.28 -7.21
CA TYR A 144 20.27 -8.05 -5.82
C TYR A 144 21.23 -9.12 -5.36
N TYR A 145 22.29 -8.69 -4.68
CA TYR A 145 23.30 -9.56 -4.13
C TYR A 145 23.72 -9.04 -2.76
N GLN A 146 23.89 -9.94 -1.80
CA GLN A 146 24.45 -9.66 -0.49
C GLN A 146 25.51 -10.71 -0.18
N SER A 147 26.67 -10.29 0.35
CA SER A 147 27.88 -11.13 0.44
C SER A 147 27.73 -12.46 1.19
N GLU A 148 26.71 -12.59 2.05
CA GLU A 148 26.42 -13.79 2.83
C GLU A 148 25.13 -14.52 2.41
N GLN A 149 24.50 -14.11 1.30
CA GLN A 149 23.25 -14.70 0.80
C GLN A 149 23.34 -14.96 -0.71
N GLN A 150 22.57 -15.93 -1.21
CA GLN A 150 22.45 -16.13 -2.65
C GLN A 150 21.82 -14.89 -3.30
N GLY A 151 22.43 -14.44 -4.40
CA GLY A 151 21.88 -13.36 -5.20
C GLY A 151 20.64 -13.82 -5.96
N PHE A 152 19.74 -12.88 -6.21
CA PHE A 152 18.57 -13.09 -7.05
C PHE A 152 18.47 -11.98 -8.08
N PHE A 153 17.83 -12.29 -9.20
CA PHE A 153 17.51 -11.28 -10.20
C PHE A 153 16.07 -11.42 -10.68
N SER A 154 15.52 -10.33 -11.17
CA SER A 154 14.25 -10.28 -11.87
C SER A 154 14.47 -9.70 -13.26
N LEU A 155 13.99 -10.42 -14.27
CA LEU A 155 13.99 -9.98 -15.66
C LEU A 155 12.57 -9.59 -16.06
N LEU A 156 12.38 -8.33 -16.41
CA LEU A 156 11.15 -7.82 -17.01
C LEU A 156 11.39 -7.71 -18.51
N ILE A 157 10.54 -8.32 -19.33
CA ILE A 157 10.57 -8.17 -20.79
C ILE A 157 9.32 -7.40 -21.21
N GLU A 158 9.53 -6.23 -21.79
CA GLU A 158 8.47 -5.34 -22.25
C GLU A 158 8.47 -5.28 -23.78
N PRO A 159 7.43 -5.81 -24.45
CA PRO A 159 7.27 -5.64 -25.90
C PRO A 159 6.90 -4.19 -26.24
N PRO A 160 7.11 -3.75 -27.50
CA PRO A 160 6.78 -2.40 -27.92
C PRO A 160 5.28 -2.11 -27.71
N ALA A 161 4.99 -0.87 -27.32
CA ALA A 161 3.62 -0.44 -27.00
C ALA A 161 2.64 -0.56 -28.18
N ILE A 162 3.16 -0.54 -29.42
CA ILE A 162 2.44 -0.79 -30.67
C ILE A 162 3.34 -1.70 -31.51
N PRO A 163 3.00 -3.00 -31.65
CA PRO A 163 3.74 -3.90 -32.55
C PRO A 163 3.48 -3.51 -34.01
N GLN A 164 4.44 -3.79 -34.88
CA GLN A 164 4.25 -3.62 -36.32
C GLN A 164 3.19 -4.61 -36.84
N PRO A 165 2.39 -4.27 -37.87
CA PRO A 165 1.30 -5.14 -38.33
C PRO A 165 1.75 -6.56 -38.72
N ASP A 166 2.95 -6.70 -39.26
CA ASP A 166 3.57 -7.97 -39.65
C ASP A 166 4.02 -8.84 -38.46
N GLN A 167 4.11 -8.26 -37.26
CA GLN A 167 4.42 -8.96 -36.00
C GLN A 167 3.16 -9.47 -35.28
N ILE A 168 1.96 -9.10 -35.73
CA ILE A 168 0.70 -9.49 -35.10
C ILE A 168 0.23 -10.82 -35.71
N THR A 169 0.38 -11.92 -34.95
CA THR A 169 -0.19 -13.21 -35.35
C THR A 169 -1.73 -13.13 -35.36
N PRO A 170 -2.41 -13.62 -36.42
CA PRO A 170 -3.86 -13.71 -36.46
C PRO A 170 -4.42 -14.48 -35.26
N ARG A 171 -5.50 -13.99 -34.66
CA ARG A 171 -6.17 -14.64 -33.54
C ARG A 171 -7.57 -15.04 -33.97
N GLU A 172 -7.92 -16.31 -33.79
CA GLU A 172 -9.31 -16.75 -33.87
C GLU A 172 -9.98 -16.56 -32.50
N MET A 173 -11.08 -15.80 -32.47
CA MET A 173 -11.90 -15.62 -31.29
C MET A 173 -13.25 -16.28 -31.52
N VAL A 174 -13.56 -17.32 -30.75
CA VAL A 174 -14.88 -17.96 -30.73
C VAL A 174 -15.61 -17.47 -29.49
N PHE A 175 -16.73 -16.78 -29.69
CA PHE A 175 -17.68 -16.44 -28.63
C PHE A 175 -18.78 -17.51 -28.63
N VAL A 176 -18.98 -18.19 -27.50
CA VAL A 176 -20.02 -19.23 -27.31
C VAL A 176 -21.15 -18.65 -26.48
#